data_AF-A0A5C7F0E0-F1
#
_entry.id   AF-A0A5C7F0E0-F1
#
_cell.length_a   1.000
_cell.length_b   1.000
_cell.length_c   1.000
_cell.angle_alpha   90.00
_cell.angle_beta   90.00
_cell.angle_gamma   90.00
#
_symmetry.space_group_name_H-M   'P 1'
#
loop_
_entity.id
_entity.type
_entity.pdbx_description
1 polymer ?
#
loop_
_entity_poly.entity_id
_entity_poly.type
_entity_poly.pdbx_seq_one_letter_code
_entity_poly.pdbx_strand_id
1 'polypeptide(L)'
;MNDLLIEILEFVYLKAIIYYSIALMLSYIILLIFAGISIDRNLFFSRLRHKEDLLQMNNAPGVSIITAAFNESETITANVHSLLNLSYPKFEVIIVNDGSTDDTLQKMINHFELTEVTYFYEKKLDFEPIRGFYKSSNKAYANLLVIDKVNGKSKADAINAGLNVSNFPYFLNTDVDCVLHRDTLLYFMSEILSERKRVIAIGATLRMCNSFIYKNGILKTIQLPKNIWVRFQELEYVRSYLLGKMGWSYFNAVPNVSGGLGLFEKEIVMNVKGYDSKSFGEDMDLIIRICRYMLENKLEYKIKYIPQVLCWTEGPDSLKILIQQRVRWSRGLWRIYGNNKKVFLNPKYKKLGLVIYPYNLFFEVLAPIIEFSGVVFMISYYIIYQQGIVLILLFIIYFFSALVSTFSVLYNQFIHNYYKTHREVYQLVLTAFLEPLIFHPVIVFSALKGYANEIMKTKHIWGDMNRKGLKQIENNEE
;
A
#
# COMPACT_ATOMS: atom_id res chain seq x y z
N MET A 1 35.45 2.08 -38.08
CA MET A 1 34.37 3.05 -37.77
C MET A 1 33.29 2.41 -36.90
N ASN A 2 32.86 1.17 -37.20
CA ASN A 2 31.91 0.45 -36.35
C ASN A 2 32.49 0.09 -34.98
N ASP A 3 33.75 -0.36 -34.89
CA ASP A 3 34.35 -0.76 -33.60
C ASP A 3 34.53 0.44 -32.65
N LEU A 4 35.01 1.57 -33.17
CA LEU A 4 35.13 2.81 -32.40
C LEU A 4 33.76 3.30 -31.89
N LEU A 5 32.70 3.17 -32.70
CA LEU A 5 31.35 3.54 -32.28
C LEU A 5 30.84 2.63 -31.16
N ILE A 6 31.10 1.33 -31.24
CA ILE A 6 30.72 0.36 -30.21
C ILE A 6 31.46 0.68 -28.91
N GLU A 7 32.78 0.87 -28.94
CA GLU A 7 33.57 1.22 -27.76
C GLU A 7 33.08 2.52 -27.09
N ILE A 8 32.73 3.54 -27.88
CA ILE A 8 32.15 4.78 -27.36
C ILE A 8 30.80 4.52 -26.70
N LEU A 9 29.92 3.74 -27.33
CA LEU A 9 28.60 3.42 -26.78
C LEU A 9 28.70 2.62 -25.47
N GLU A 10 29.57 1.63 -25.41
CA GLU A 10 29.83 0.84 -24.20
C GLU A 10 30.38 1.70 -23.07
N PHE A 11 31.35 2.58 -23.38
CA PHE A 11 31.90 3.52 -22.40
C PHE A 11 30.84 4.46 -21.85
N VAL A 12 30.02 5.07 -22.72
CA VAL A 12 28.93 5.97 -22.33
C VAL A 12 27.91 5.23 -21.46
N TYR A 13 27.51 4.02 -21.85
CA TYR A 13 26.52 3.25 -21.12
C TYR A 13 27.03 2.76 -19.76
N LEU A 14 28.28 2.31 -19.68
CA LEU A 14 28.93 1.96 -18.41
C LEU A 14 28.96 3.16 -17.45
N LYS A 15 29.34 4.35 -17.94
CA LYS A 15 29.29 5.57 -17.14
C LYS A 15 27.87 5.91 -16.69
N ALA A 16 26.88 5.76 -17.57
CA ALA A 16 25.48 6.00 -17.24
C ALA A 16 24.98 5.08 -16.11
N ILE A 17 25.31 3.78 -16.16
CA ILE A 17 24.98 2.82 -15.08
C ILE A 17 25.64 3.27 -13.77
N ILE A 18 26.93 3.61 -13.79
CA ILE A 18 27.65 4.04 -12.58
C ILE A 18 26.99 5.28 -11.96
N TYR A 19 26.69 6.31 -12.77
CA TYR A 19 26.03 7.51 -12.26
C TYR A 19 24.62 7.24 -11.74
N TYR A 20 23.85 6.38 -12.44
CA TYR A 20 22.53 5.95 -11.99
C TYR A 20 22.60 5.22 -10.64
N SER A 21 23.52 4.26 -10.49
CA SER A 21 23.72 3.51 -9.25
C SER A 21 24.13 4.42 -8.10
N ILE A 22 25.07 5.36 -8.32
CA ILE A 22 25.49 6.33 -7.30
C ILE A 22 24.30 7.21 -6.88
N ALA A 23 23.55 7.74 -7.84
CA ALA A 23 22.38 8.58 -7.56
C ALA A 23 21.31 7.83 -6.75
N LEU A 24 21.03 6.58 -7.12
CA LEU A 24 20.10 5.72 -6.38
C LEU A 24 20.58 5.45 -4.96
N MET A 25 21.85 5.06 -4.78
CA MET A 25 22.44 4.81 -3.45
C MET A 25 22.39 6.04 -2.56
N LEU A 26 22.79 7.21 -3.08
CA LEU A 26 22.70 8.48 -2.35
C LEU A 26 21.26 8.81 -1.97
N SER A 27 20.31 8.59 -2.87
CA SER A 27 18.89 8.83 -2.58
C SER A 27 18.39 7.94 -1.43
N TYR A 28 18.80 6.68 -1.37
CA TYR A 28 18.42 5.76 -0.29
C TYR A 28 19.05 6.18 1.04
N ILE A 29 20.31 6.61 1.06
CA ILE A 29 20.96 7.12 2.28
C ILE A 29 20.23 8.37 2.78
N ILE A 30 19.90 9.31 1.88
CA ILE A 30 19.12 10.51 2.22
C ILE A 30 17.76 10.11 2.82
N LEU A 31 17.04 9.20 2.17
CA LEU A 31 15.74 8.73 2.65
C LEU A 31 15.84 8.02 4.00
N LEU A 32 16.89 7.22 4.26
CA LEU A 32 17.13 6.60 5.58
C LEU A 32 17.28 7.64 6.68
N ILE A 33 18.08 8.68 6.44
CA ILE A 33 18.33 9.74 7.43
C ILE A 33 17.01 10.45 7.77
N PHE A 34 16.25 10.86 6.75
CA PHE A 34 14.98 11.57 6.95
C PHE A 34 13.85 10.66 7.48
N ALA A 35 13.92 9.36 7.20
CA ALA A 35 13.05 8.37 7.79
C ALA A 35 13.27 8.28 9.30
N GLY A 36 14.52 8.15 9.76
CA GLY A 36 14.86 8.13 11.18
C GLY A 36 14.36 9.38 11.91
N ILE A 37 14.64 10.57 11.35
CA ILE A 37 14.14 11.84 11.89
C ILE A 37 12.60 11.86 11.97
N SER A 38 11.91 11.38 10.93
CA SER A 38 10.45 11.38 10.89
C SER A 38 9.84 10.41 11.90
N ILE A 39 10.47 9.25 12.09
CA ILE A 39 10.03 8.24 13.05
C ILE A 39 10.25 8.73 14.47
N ASP A 40 11.44 9.21 14.81
CA ASP A 40 11.76 9.73 16.14
C ASP A 40 10.82 10.87 16.52
N ARG A 41 10.60 11.80 15.59
CA ARG A 41 9.64 12.90 15.77
C ARG A 41 8.22 12.38 15.99
N ASN A 42 7.76 11.40 15.19
CA ASN A 42 6.42 10.86 15.35
C ASN A 42 6.26 10.11 16.68
N LEU A 43 7.23 9.30 17.08
CA LEU A 43 7.23 8.56 18.34
C LEU A 43 7.23 9.50 19.54
N PHE A 44 8.05 10.56 19.50
CA PHE A 44 8.08 11.59 20.54
C PHE A 44 6.70 12.26 20.69
N PHE A 45 6.15 12.79 19.59
CA PHE A 45 4.82 13.42 19.65
C PHE A 45 3.70 12.43 19.90
N SER A 46 3.83 11.16 19.54
CA SER A 46 2.83 10.13 19.86
C SER A 46 2.73 9.86 21.36
N ARG A 47 3.81 10.07 22.14
CA ARG A 47 3.77 9.95 23.61
C ARG A 47 3.09 11.16 24.26
N LEU A 48 3.24 12.34 23.64
CA LEU A 48 2.60 13.58 24.11
C LEU A 48 1.13 13.68 23.72
N ARG A 49 0.69 12.91 22.72
CA ARG A 49 -0.70 12.85 22.29
C ARG A 49 -1.47 11.91 23.20
N HIS A 50 -2.30 12.49 24.07
CA HIS A 50 -3.29 11.76 24.85
C HIS A 50 -4.42 11.27 23.94
N LYS A 51 -4.19 10.14 23.27
CA LYS A 51 -5.19 9.55 22.35
C LYS A 51 -6.48 9.18 23.07
N GLU A 52 -6.39 8.87 24.35
CA GLU A 52 -7.52 8.58 25.23
C GLU A 52 -8.47 9.77 25.36
N ASP A 53 -7.96 11.02 25.27
CA ASP A 53 -8.80 12.22 25.29
C ASP A 53 -9.75 12.25 24.08
N LEU A 54 -9.33 11.70 22.93
CA LEU A 54 -10.20 11.62 21.74
C LEU A 54 -11.42 10.73 21.97
N LEU A 55 -11.31 9.70 22.83
CA LEU A 55 -12.45 8.85 23.18
C LEU A 55 -13.51 9.63 23.96
N GLN A 56 -13.11 10.67 24.67
CA GLN A 56 -13.98 11.52 25.47
C GLN A 56 -14.44 12.79 24.72
N MET A 57 -13.90 13.04 23.53
CA MET A 57 -14.28 14.20 22.73
C MET A 57 -15.67 14.01 22.10
N ASN A 58 -16.67 14.70 22.64
CA ASN A 58 -18.02 14.75 22.07
C ASN A 58 -18.04 15.24 20.60
N ASN A 59 -17.08 16.07 20.22
CA ASN A 59 -16.97 16.67 18.88
C ASN A 59 -15.87 16.03 18.02
N ALA A 60 -15.45 14.80 18.32
CA ALA A 60 -14.52 14.07 17.45
C ALA A 60 -15.08 13.98 16.01
N PRO A 61 -14.29 14.29 14.96
CA PRO A 61 -14.76 14.16 13.59
C PRO A 61 -15.10 12.71 13.29
N GLY A 62 -16.22 12.47 12.62
CA GLY A 62 -16.60 11.12 12.27
C GLY A 62 -15.67 10.49 11.22
N VAL A 63 -15.61 9.16 11.19
CA VAL A 63 -14.88 8.40 10.17
C VAL A 63 -15.78 7.31 9.56
N SER A 64 -15.86 7.26 8.23
CA SER A 64 -16.55 6.18 7.51
C SER A 64 -15.53 5.13 7.05
N ILE A 65 -15.59 3.93 7.58
CA ILE A 65 -14.77 2.81 7.10
C ILE A 65 -15.49 2.19 5.91
N ILE A 66 -14.81 2.10 4.77
CA ILE A 66 -15.39 1.59 3.52
C ILE A 66 -14.55 0.43 3.04
N THR A 67 -15.18 -0.71 2.81
CA THR A 67 -14.53 -1.89 2.26
C THR A 67 -15.39 -2.54 1.17
N ALA A 68 -14.73 -3.17 0.21
CA ALA A 68 -15.38 -3.92 -0.86
C ALA A 68 -15.27 -5.42 -0.55
N ALA A 69 -16.34 -6.16 -0.81
CA ALA A 69 -16.40 -7.60 -0.68
C ALA A 69 -16.89 -8.22 -2.00
N PHE A 70 -16.19 -9.24 -2.48
CA PHE A 70 -16.59 -10.04 -3.64
C PHE A 70 -16.17 -11.48 -3.43
N ASN A 71 -17.14 -12.38 -3.29
CA ASN A 71 -16.92 -13.81 -3.03
C ASN A 71 -16.05 -14.10 -1.79
N GLU A 72 -16.46 -13.54 -0.65
CA GLU A 72 -15.73 -13.59 0.64
C GLU A 72 -16.48 -14.43 1.69
N SER A 73 -17.36 -15.33 1.26
CA SER A 73 -18.31 -16.06 2.09
C SER A 73 -17.66 -16.72 3.32
N GLU A 74 -16.45 -17.25 3.20
CA GLU A 74 -15.77 -17.96 4.29
C GLU A 74 -15.31 -17.03 5.44
N THR A 75 -14.95 -15.78 5.15
CA THR A 75 -14.28 -14.90 6.13
C THR A 75 -15.06 -13.63 6.46
N ILE A 76 -16.10 -13.31 5.67
CA ILE A 76 -16.81 -12.02 5.74
C ILE A 76 -17.34 -11.69 7.14
N THR A 77 -17.96 -12.65 7.84
CA THR A 77 -18.56 -12.39 9.15
C THR A 77 -17.50 -12.01 10.20
N ALA A 78 -16.41 -12.76 10.28
CA ALA A 78 -15.30 -12.47 11.20
C ALA A 78 -14.63 -11.13 10.88
N ASN A 79 -14.46 -10.83 9.60
CA ASN A 79 -13.84 -9.59 9.13
C ASN A 79 -14.70 -8.35 9.45
N VAL A 80 -16.01 -8.40 9.17
CA VAL A 80 -16.94 -7.31 9.52
C VAL A 80 -16.99 -7.11 11.04
N HIS A 81 -17.02 -8.19 11.83
CA HIS A 81 -16.92 -8.12 13.29
C HIS A 81 -15.63 -7.43 13.76
N SER A 82 -14.49 -7.69 13.11
CA SER A 82 -13.23 -7.03 13.45
C SER A 82 -13.30 -5.52 13.23
N LEU A 83 -13.90 -5.07 12.12
CA LEU A 83 -14.07 -3.65 11.80
C LEU A 83 -15.03 -2.95 12.76
N LEU A 84 -16.10 -3.62 13.20
CA LEU A 84 -17.05 -3.07 14.17
C LEU A 84 -16.46 -2.93 15.59
N ASN A 85 -15.39 -3.67 15.91
CA ASN A 85 -14.74 -3.66 17.22
C ASN A 85 -13.62 -2.62 17.36
N LEU A 86 -13.43 -1.74 16.36
CA LEU A 86 -12.48 -0.64 16.45
C LEU A 86 -12.86 0.36 17.54
N SER A 87 -11.85 0.93 18.21
CA SER A 87 -12.01 1.88 19.30
C SER A 87 -12.02 3.30 18.74
N TYR A 88 -13.21 3.89 18.53
CA TYR A 88 -13.39 5.29 18.16
C TYR A 88 -14.82 5.75 18.49
N PRO A 89 -15.05 6.99 18.97
CA PRO A 89 -16.36 7.41 19.44
C PRO A 89 -17.40 7.59 18.32
N LYS A 90 -16.97 7.96 17.11
CA LYS A 90 -17.87 8.31 16.00
C LYS A 90 -17.39 7.71 14.68
N PHE A 91 -17.84 6.50 14.37
CA PHE A 91 -17.54 5.88 13.09
C PHE A 91 -18.70 5.02 12.58
N GLU A 92 -18.67 4.73 11.28
CA GLU A 92 -19.56 3.77 10.63
C GLU A 92 -18.71 2.80 9.80
N VAL A 93 -19.25 1.61 9.56
CA VAL A 93 -18.66 0.57 8.71
C VAL A 93 -19.59 0.35 7.53
N ILE A 94 -19.10 0.61 6.33
CA ILE A 94 -19.82 0.43 5.07
C ILE A 94 -19.17 -0.72 4.32
N ILE A 95 -19.90 -1.83 4.20
CA ILE A 95 -19.48 -3.00 3.41
C ILE A 95 -20.20 -2.95 2.08
N VAL A 96 -19.44 -2.91 0.98
CA VAL A 96 -20.01 -2.92 -0.37
C VAL A 96 -19.83 -4.31 -0.97
N ASN A 97 -20.93 -5.07 -1.05
CA ASN A 97 -20.98 -6.33 -1.78
C ASN A 97 -20.99 -6.03 -3.29
N ASP A 98 -19.87 -6.25 -3.96
CA ASP A 98 -19.65 -5.92 -5.38
C ASP A 98 -20.22 -7.01 -6.31
N GLY A 99 -21.49 -7.38 -6.10
CA GLY A 99 -22.18 -8.38 -6.89
C GLY A 99 -21.58 -9.78 -6.75
N SER A 100 -21.31 -10.21 -5.52
CA SER A 100 -20.87 -11.58 -5.21
C SER A 100 -21.81 -12.63 -5.83
N THR A 101 -21.21 -13.73 -6.29
CA THR A 101 -21.91 -14.88 -6.88
C THR A 101 -22.10 -16.03 -5.89
N ASP A 102 -21.45 -15.97 -4.74
CA ASP A 102 -21.60 -16.90 -3.62
C ASP A 102 -22.62 -16.37 -2.58
N ASP A 103 -22.67 -17.00 -1.41
CA ASP A 103 -23.56 -16.65 -0.29
C ASP A 103 -22.99 -15.54 0.64
N THR A 104 -22.00 -14.75 0.19
CA THR A 104 -21.40 -13.65 1.00
C THR A 104 -22.45 -12.70 1.56
N LEU A 105 -23.38 -12.22 0.73
CA LEU A 105 -24.44 -11.32 1.16
C LEU A 105 -25.40 -12.00 2.13
N GLN A 106 -25.79 -13.25 1.85
CA GLN A 106 -26.73 -14.00 2.69
C GLN A 106 -26.14 -14.27 4.08
N LYS A 107 -24.84 -14.60 4.17
CA LYS A 107 -24.15 -14.76 5.44
C LYS A 107 -24.13 -13.46 6.25
N MET A 108 -23.90 -12.31 5.61
CA MET A 108 -24.01 -11.01 6.29
C MET A 108 -25.44 -10.73 6.77
N ILE A 109 -26.45 -10.99 5.94
CA ILE A 109 -27.86 -10.77 6.29
C ILE A 109 -28.24 -11.61 7.52
N ASN A 110 -27.92 -12.89 7.52
CA ASN A 110 -28.28 -13.81 8.59
C ASN A 110 -27.50 -13.50 9.88
N HIS A 111 -26.19 -13.27 9.79
CA HIS A 111 -25.32 -13.12 10.96
C HIS A 111 -25.48 -11.77 11.67
N PHE A 112 -25.75 -10.70 10.92
CA PHE A 112 -25.90 -9.35 11.45
C PHE A 112 -27.36 -8.89 11.52
N GLU A 113 -28.33 -9.79 11.35
CA GLU A 113 -29.77 -9.50 11.43
C GLU A 113 -30.16 -8.31 10.53
N LEU A 114 -29.65 -8.31 9.29
CA LEU A 114 -29.85 -7.20 8.37
C LEU A 114 -31.22 -7.26 7.71
N THR A 115 -31.83 -6.10 7.57
CA THR A 115 -33.08 -5.90 6.84
C THR A 115 -32.85 -4.88 5.73
N GLU A 116 -33.53 -5.08 4.60
CA GLU A 116 -33.48 -4.12 3.51
C GLU A 116 -34.16 -2.81 3.93
N VAL A 117 -33.50 -1.69 3.65
CA VAL A 117 -33.98 -0.35 4.00
C VAL A 117 -34.00 0.54 2.77
N THR A 118 -35.01 1.41 2.68
CA THR A 118 -35.00 2.49 1.69
C THR A 118 -33.95 3.51 2.08
N TYR A 119 -32.98 3.73 1.20
CA TYR A 119 -31.89 4.69 1.41
C TYR A 119 -31.82 5.64 0.21
N PHE A 120 -32.04 6.93 0.45
CA PHE A 120 -31.95 7.94 -0.58
C PHE A 120 -30.51 8.43 -0.71
N TYR A 121 -29.98 8.43 -1.93
CA TYR A 121 -28.68 9.00 -2.22
C TYR A 121 -28.68 9.67 -3.59
N GLU A 122 -27.88 10.73 -3.72
CA GLU A 122 -27.59 11.36 -5.01
C GLU A 122 -26.31 10.75 -5.58
N LYS A 123 -26.33 10.26 -6.82
CA LYS A 123 -25.14 9.71 -7.48
C LYS A 123 -24.20 10.84 -7.92
N LYS A 124 -23.16 11.10 -7.12
CA LYS A 124 -22.11 12.11 -7.37
C LYS A 124 -20.85 11.51 -7.98
N LEU A 125 -20.60 10.23 -7.74
CA LEU A 125 -19.47 9.48 -8.26
C LEU A 125 -19.90 8.48 -9.33
N ASP A 126 -18.94 8.06 -10.15
CA ASP A 126 -19.15 7.00 -11.12
C ASP A 126 -18.95 5.63 -10.46
N PHE A 127 -20.01 4.81 -10.50
CA PHE A 127 -20.05 3.44 -10.01
C PHE A 127 -21.27 2.70 -10.60
N GLU A 128 -21.20 1.38 -10.69
CA GLU A 128 -22.32 0.55 -11.15
C GLU A 128 -23.54 0.61 -10.21
N PRO A 129 -24.79 0.43 -10.70
CA PRO A 129 -25.99 0.63 -9.91
C PRO A 129 -26.05 -0.17 -8.60
N ILE A 130 -26.50 0.49 -7.53
CA ILE A 130 -26.82 -0.14 -6.24
C ILE A 130 -28.17 -0.85 -6.37
N ARG A 131 -28.24 -2.08 -5.90
CA ARG A 131 -29.43 -2.93 -5.88
C ARG A 131 -30.23 -2.75 -4.60
N GLY A 132 -29.55 -2.60 -3.46
CA GLY A 132 -30.22 -2.49 -2.17
C GLY A 132 -29.28 -2.02 -1.06
N PHE A 133 -29.89 -1.54 0.02
CA PHE A 133 -29.20 -1.15 1.24
C PHE A 133 -29.74 -1.97 2.39
N TYR A 134 -28.85 -2.40 3.29
CA TYR A 134 -29.20 -3.25 4.40
C TYR A 134 -28.63 -2.68 5.70
N LYS A 135 -29.49 -2.63 6.72
CA LYS A 135 -29.11 -2.22 8.07
C LYS A 135 -29.60 -3.24 9.09
N SER A 136 -28.84 -3.39 10.17
CA SER A 136 -29.23 -4.26 11.26
C SER A 136 -30.34 -3.63 12.10
N SER A 137 -31.27 -4.48 12.56
CA SER A 137 -32.21 -4.10 13.62
C SER A 137 -31.58 -4.14 15.01
N ASN A 138 -30.45 -4.85 15.16
CA ASN A 138 -29.72 -5.00 16.40
C ASN A 138 -28.83 -3.78 16.67
N LYS A 139 -29.01 -3.15 17.85
CA LYS A 139 -28.23 -1.98 18.26
C LYS A 139 -26.73 -2.24 18.32
N ALA A 140 -26.30 -3.48 18.56
CA ALA A 140 -24.89 -3.85 18.56
C ALA A 140 -24.22 -3.61 17.19
N TYR A 141 -25.00 -3.62 16.11
CA TYR A 141 -24.53 -3.43 14.74
C TYR A 141 -25.08 -2.14 14.11
N ALA A 142 -25.51 -1.17 14.92
CA ALA A 142 -26.09 0.09 14.45
C ALA A 142 -25.15 0.89 13.53
N ASN A 143 -23.84 0.69 13.67
CA ASN A 143 -22.81 1.34 12.87
C ASN A 143 -22.55 0.62 11.52
N LEU A 144 -23.20 -0.51 11.25
CA LEU A 144 -23.03 -1.28 10.02
C LEU A 144 -24.05 -0.88 8.95
N LEU A 145 -23.54 -0.55 7.76
CA LEU A 145 -24.31 -0.44 6.53
C LEU A 145 -23.76 -1.43 5.51
N VAL A 146 -24.62 -2.26 4.94
CA VAL A 146 -24.25 -3.13 3.81
C VAL A 146 -24.95 -2.64 2.55
N ILE A 147 -24.20 -2.55 1.45
CA ILE A 147 -24.67 -2.12 0.14
C ILE A 147 -24.51 -3.30 -0.81
N ASP A 148 -25.59 -3.72 -1.46
CA ASP A 148 -25.50 -4.65 -2.60
C ASP A 148 -25.55 -3.88 -3.90
N LYS A 149 -24.68 -4.20 -4.85
CA LYS A 149 -24.61 -3.53 -6.16
C LYS A 149 -24.34 -4.50 -7.30
N VAL A 150 -24.55 -4.03 -8.52
CA VAL A 150 -24.10 -4.72 -9.74
C VAL A 150 -22.57 -4.72 -9.78
N ASN A 151 -21.93 -5.84 -10.09
CA ASN A 151 -20.47 -5.97 -10.06
C ASN A 151 -19.76 -4.99 -11.02
N GLY A 152 -18.88 -4.15 -10.47
CA GLY A 152 -18.12 -3.12 -11.20
C GLY A 152 -16.77 -3.58 -11.75
N LYS A 153 -16.38 -4.83 -11.52
CA LYS A 153 -15.11 -5.47 -11.92
C LYS A 153 -13.85 -4.75 -11.41
N SER A 154 -14.00 -3.89 -10.41
CA SER A 154 -12.90 -3.17 -9.79
C SER A 154 -13.27 -2.79 -8.36
N LYS A 155 -12.31 -2.93 -7.44
CA LYS A 155 -12.44 -2.45 -6.06
C LYS A 155 -12.80 -0.97 -6.03
N ALA A 156 -12.19 -0.15 -6.88
CA ALA A 156 -12.43 1.29 -6.97
C ALA A 156 -13.90 1.65 -7.22
N ASP A 157 -14.60 0.88 -8.07
CA ASP A 157 -16.04 1.06 -8.33
C ASP A 157 -16.89 0.84 -7.06
N ALA A 158 -16.63 -0.25 -6.35
CA ALA A 158 -17.29 -0.55 -5.08
C ALA A 158 -16.99 0.49 -3.99
N ILE A 159 -15.73 0.91 -3.86
CA ILE A 159 -15.35 1.97 -2.89
C ILE A 159 -16.00 3.30 -3.25
N ASN A 160 -16.14 3.65 -4.53
CA ASN A 160 -16.86 4.85 -4.95
C ASN A 160 -18.34 4.80 -4.55
N ALA A 161 -19.00 3.65 -4.67
CA ALA A 161 -20.39 3.48 -4.21
C ALA A 161 -20.52 3.74 -2.71
N GLY A 162 -19.62 3.16 -1.90
CA GLY A 162 -19.57 3.41 -0.45
C GLY A 162 -19.23 4.87 -0.09
N LEU A 163 -18.29 5.47 -0.81
CA LEU A 163 -17.86 6.86 -0.59
C LEU A 163 -18.98 7.85 -0.90
N ASN A 164 -19.78 7.55 -1.93
CA ASN A 164 -20.90 8.38 -2.34
C ASN A 164 -21.96 8.51 -1.23
N VAL A 165 -22.19 7.42 -0.48
CA VAL A 165 -23.24 7.35 0.55
C VAL A 165 -22.72 7.57 1.98
N SER A 166 -21.41 7.66 2.17
CA SER A 166 -20.83 7.82 3.51
C SER A 166 -21.22 9.14 4.18
N ASN A 167 -21.31 9.17 5.51
CA ASN A 167 -21.84 10.32 6.24
C ASN A 167 -20.75 11.26 6.77
N PHE A 168 -19.52 10.78 6.90
CA PHE A 168 -18.50 11.48 7.66
C PHE A 168 -17.46 12.22 6.82
N PRO A 169 -16.81 13.27 7.39
CA PRO A 169 -15.83 14.09 6.69
C PRO A 169 -14.53 13.35 6.32
N TYR A 170 -14.24 12.23 6.99
CA TYR A 170 -13.11 11.36 6.69
C TYR A 170 -13.61 9.96 6.33
N PHE A 171 -12.92 9.28 5.42
CA PHE A 171 -13.16 7.87 5.16
C PHE A 171 -11.87 7.06 5.16
N LEU A 172 -11.95 5.85 5.72
CA LEU A 172 -10.88 4.87 5.74
C LEU A 172 -11.16 3.84 4.64
N ASN A 173 -10.26 3.74 3.66
CA ASN A 173 -10.25 2.64 2.70
C ASN A 173 -9.38 1.50 3.25
N THR A 174 -9.94 0.30 3.26
CA THR A 174 -9.27 -0.94 3.66
C THR A 174 -9.78 -2.09 2.80
N ASP A 175 -9.05 -3.19 2.73
CA ASP A 175 -9.61 -4.46 2.24
C ASP A 175 -10.41 -5.14 3.36
N VAL A 176 -11.34 -6.02 3.00
CA VAL A 176 -12.16 -6.75 3.98
C VAL A 176 -11.35 -7.85 4.65
N ASP A 177 -10.34 -8.40 3.98
CA ASP A 177 -9.41 -9.40 4.52
C ASP A 177 -8.28 -8.79 5.38
N CYS A 178 -8.25 -7.46 5.50
CA CYS A 178 -7.29 -6.76 6.35
C CYS A 178 -7.74 -6.77 7.81
N VAL A 179 -6.82 -7.18 8.69
CA VAL A 179 -7.01 -7.06 10.14
C VAL A 179 -6.44 -5.73 10.60
N LEU A 180 -7.27 -4.91 11.22
CA LEU A 180 -6.88 -3.60 11.72
C LEU A 180 -6.55 -3.64 13.22
N HIS A 181 -5.57 -2.85 13.64
CA HIS A 181 -5.32 -2.62 15.06
C HIS A 181 -6.53 -1.90 15.67
N ARG A 182 -6.95 -2.30 16.88
CA ARG A 182 -8.15 -1.77 17.54
C ARG A 182 -8.22 -0.23 17.55
N ASP A 183 -7.09 0.41 17.83
CA ASP A 183 -6.99 1.88 17.94
C ASP A 183 -6.64 2.59 16.62
N THR A 184 -6.73 1.93 15.47
CA THR A 184 -6.30 2.48 14.16
C THR A 184 -6.83 3.89 13.90
N LEU A 185 -8.13 4.10 14.14
CA LEU A 185 -8.76 5.41 13.95
C LEU A 185 -8.24 6.47 14.94
N LEU A 186 -7.96 6.10 16.19
CA LEU A 186 -7.36 7.02 17.17
C LEU A 186 -5.96 7.46 16.75
N TYR A 187 -5.15 6.53 16.23
CA TYR A 187 -3.83 6.88 15.70
C TYR A 187 -3.93 7.89 14.57
N PHE A 188 -4.79 7.65 13.57
CA PHE A 188 -4.96 8.58 12.46
C PHE A 188 -5.53 9.93 12.88
N MET A 189 -6.62 9.93 13.64
CA MET A 189 -7.29 11.15 14.03
C MET A 189 -6.45 11.99 14.98
N SER A 190 -5.65 11.36 15.86
CA SER A 190 -4.69 12.10 16.70
C SER A 190 -3.59 12.79 15.89
N GLU A 191 -3.15 12.23 14.77
CA GLU A 191 -2.18 12.89 13.89
C GLU A 191 -2.84 14.03 13.10
N ILE A 192 -4.03 13.80 12.55
CA ILE A 192 -4.78 14.81 11.79
C ILE A 192 -5.06 16.04 12.67
N LEU A 193 -5.62 15.83 13.87
CA LEU A 193 -6.01 16.92 14.76
C LEU A 193 -4.82 17.67 15.37
N SER A 194 -3.65 17.02 15.46
CA SER A 194 -2.42 17.65 15.96
C SER A 194 -1.71 18.53 14.93
N GLU A 195 -2.07 18.42 13.65
CA GLU A 195 -1.37 19.09 12.57
C GLU A 195 -2.01 20.45 12.26
N ARG A 196 -1.19 21.49 12.12
CA ARG A 196 -1.66 22.85 11.79
C ARG A 196 -2.16 22.98 10.35
N LYS A 197 -1.59 22.18 9.45
CA LYS A 197 -1.96 22.15 8.03
C LYS A 197 -3.01 21.07 7.79
N ARG A 198 -3.92 21.33 6.85
CA ARG A 198 -4.95 20.38 6.41
C ARG A 198 -4.31 19.06 5.95
N VAL A 199 -4.56 17.98 6.70
CA VAL A 199 -4.08 16.64 6.34
C VAL A 199 -5.11 15.98 5.43
N ILE A 200 -4.74 15.80 4.17
CA ILE A 200 -5.66 15.34 3.13
C ILE A 200 -5.67 13.81 2.98
N ALA A 201 -4.57 13.17 3.41
CA ALA A 201 -4.40 11.72 3.39
C ALA A 201 -3.39 11.30 4.46
N ILE A 202 -3.64 10.15 5.09
CA ILE A 202 -2.74 9.52 6.04
C ILE A 202 -2.76 7.99 5.91
N GLY A 203 -1.57 7.39 5.94
CA GLY A 203 -1.39 5.93 5.96
C GLY A 203 -0.58 5.48 7.17
N ALA A 204 -0.51 4.17 7.38
CA ALA A 204 0.36 3.57 8.39
C ALA A 204 0.98 2.27 7.89
N THR A 205 1.93 1.74 8.67
CA THR A 205 2.67 0.52 8.33
C THR A 205 1.74 -0.69 8.19
N LEU A 206 1.89 -1.42 7.09
CA LEU A 206 1.23 -2.70 6.83
C LEU A 206 2.23 -3.85 6.97
N ARG A 207 1.75 -5.02 7.40
CA ARG A 207 2.54 -6.25 7.58
C ARG A 207 1.76 -7.47 7.08
N MET A 208 2.45 -8.60 6.89
CA MET A 208 1.83 -9.84 6.45
C MET A 208 1.22 -10.62 7.61
N CYS A 209 0.01 -11.17 7.45
CA CYS A 209 -0.66 -12.00 8.48
C CYS A 209 -0.55 -13.52 8.26
N ASN A 210 0.07 -14.01 7.16
CA ASN A 210 0.01 -15.42 6.75
C ASN A 210 0.59 -16.44 7.77
N SER A 211 1.20 -16.01 8.87
CA SER A 211 1.69 -16.89 9.94
C SER A 211 1.19 -16.49 11.33
N PHE A 212 0.12 -15.71 11.38
CA PHE A 212 -0.47 -15.29 12.64
C PHE A 212 -1.43 -16.32 13.19
N ILE A 213 -1.45 -16.41 14.52
CA ILE A 213 -2.44 -17.21 15.25
C ILE A 213 -3.46 -16.25 15.84
N TYR A 214 -4.70 -16.44 15.44
CA TYR A 214 -5.86 -15.71 15.95
C TYR A 214 -6.58 -16.54 17.00
N LYS A 215 -7.08 -15.86 18.03
CA LYS A 215 -8.05 -16.42 18.99
C LYS A 215 -9.19 -15.42 19.14
N ASN A 216 -10.43 -15.83 18.83
CA ASN A 216 -11.64 -15.01 18.94
C ASN A 216 -11.58 -13.65 18.19
N GLY A 217 -11.03 -13.63 16.97
CA GLY A 217 -10.91 -12.39 16.18
C GLY A 217 -9.83 -11.41 16.67
N ILE A 218 -9.06 -11.78 17.70
CA ILE A 218 -7.95 -10.98 18.23
C ILE A 218 -6.62 -11.61 17.83
N LEU A 219 -5.71 -10.78 17.33
CA LEU A 219 -4.35 -11.17 16.99
C LEU A 219 -3.55 -11.48 18.27
N LYS A 220 -3.15 -12.74 18.47
CA LYS A 220 -2.45 -13.17 19.70
C LYS A 220 -0.93 -13.22 19.54
N THR A 221 -0.44 -13.73 18.42
CA THR A 221 1.01 -13.82 18.15
C THR A 221 1.34 -13.54 16.70
N ILE A 222 2.25 -12.60 16.53
CA ILE A 222 2.96 -12.33 15.29
C ILE A 222 4.10 -13.35 15.16
N GLN A 223 4.22 -14.00 14.02
CA GLN A 223 5.34 -14.89 13.69
C GLN A 223 5.87 -14.58 12.30
N LEU A 224 7.14 -14.87 12.08
CA LEU A 224 7.75 -14.74 10.76
C LEU A 224 7.07 -15.68 9.74
N PRO A 225 6.69 -15.20 8.54
CA PRO A 225 6.11 -16.05 7.52
C PRO A 225 6.99 -17.26 7.17
N LYS A 226 6.42 -18.47 7.23
CA LYS A 226 7.12 -19.70 6.84
C LYS A 226 7.33 -19.81 5.34
N ASN A 227 6.35 -19.35 4.55
CA ASN A 227 6.44 -19.31 3.10
C ASN A 227 7.46 -18.25 2.66
N ILE A 228 8.38 -18.64 1.77
CA ILE A 228 9.48 -17.78 1.35
C ILE A 228 9.01 -16.54 0.55
N TRP A 229 7.97 -16.68 -0.29
CA TRP A 229 7.43 -15.57 -1.09
C TRP A 229 6.77 -14.51 -0.21
N VAL A 230 5.99 -14.95 0.77
CA VAL A 230 5.41 -14.06 1.78
C VAL A 230 6.49 -13.41 2.63
N ARG A 231 7.57 -14.14 2.95
CA ARG A 231 8.69 -13.59 3.72
C ARG A 231 9.46 -12.52 2.95
N PHE A 232 9.69 -12.70 1.64
CA PHE A 232 10.26 -11.65 0.80
C PHE A 232 9.34 -10.43 0.75
N GLN A 233 8.03 -10.63 0.61
CA GLN A 233 7.05 -9.54 0.66
C GLN A 233 7.09 -8.78 2.00
N GLU A 234 7.18 -9.50 3.12
CA GLU A 234 7.30 -8.91 4.46
C GLU A 234 8.58 -8.05 4.56
N LEU A 235 9.72 -8.55 4.07
CA LEU A 235 10.96 -7.79 4.01
C LEU A 235 10.82 -6.52 3.17
N GLU A 236 10.20 -6.62 1.99
CA GLU A 236 9.92 -5.46 1.13
C GLU A 236 9.04 -4.45 1.85
N TYR A 237 8.01 -4.88 2.59
CA TYR A 237 7.12 -3.99 3.33
C TYR A 237 7.83 -3.30 4.49
N VAL A 238 8.72 -4.00 5.21
CA VAL A 238 9.59 -3.39 6.23
C VAL A 238 10.49 -2.32 5.60
N ARG A 239 11.13 -2.63 4.46
CA ARG A 239 12.01 -1.72 3.73
C ARG A 239 11.26 -0.50 3.17
N SER A 240 10.13 -0.73 2.48
CA SER A 240 9.30 0.30 1.84
C SER A 240 8.67 1.26 2.85
N TYR A 241 8.27 0.74 4.01
CA TYR A 241 7.82 1.55 5.13
C TYR A 241 8.92 2.52 5.61
N LEU A 242 10.09 1.97 5.97
CA LEU A 242 11.16 2.76 6.57
C LEU A 242 11.72 3.77 5.56
N LEU A 243 12.21 3.30 4.42
CA LEU A 243 12.84 4.15 3.40
C LEU A 243 11.84 5.03 2.68
N GLY A 244 10.81 4.40 2.12
CA GLY A 244 9.88 5.06 1.23
C GLY A 244 8.94 5.95 2.01
N LYS A 245 8.07 5.36 2.81
CA LYS A 245 6.96 6.08 3.44
C LYS A 245 7.42 7.10 4.47
N MET A 246 8.31 6.73 5.40
CA MET A 246 8.77 7.68 6.43
C MET A 246 9.72 8.74 5.86
N GLY A 247 10.64 8.36 4.97
CA GLY A 247 11.53 9.30 4.28
C GLY A 247 10.75 10.35 3.47
N TRP A 248 9.80 9.91 2.64
CA TRP A 248 8.98 10.82 1.83
C TRP A 248 7.95 11.61 2.65
N SER A 249 7.46 11.06 3.78
CA SER A 249 6.59 11.78 4.71
C SER A 249 7.24 13.06 5.25
N TYR A 250 8.57 13.03 5.50
CA TYR A 250 9.33 14.22 5.89
C TYR A 250 9.15 15.38 4.89
N PHE A 251 9.23 15.06 3.59
CA PHE A 251 9.19 16.03 2.51
C PHE A 251 7.78 16.43 2.07
N ASN A 252 6.74 15.89 2.72
CA ASN A 252 5.33 15.97 2.30
C ASN A 252 5.14 15.40 0.88
N ALA A 253 5.67 14.21 0.69
CA ALA A 253 5.93 13.64 -0.63
C ALA A 253 5.59 12.14 -0.73
N VAL A 254 4.80 11.63 0.21
CA VAL A 254 4.43 10.20 0.25
C VAL A 254 3.80 9.81 -1.09
N PRO A 255 4.43 8.91 -1.86
CA PRO A 255 4.04 8.67 -3.26
C PRO A 255 2.72 7.91 -3.37
N ASN A 256 2.36 7.13 -2.36
CA ASN A 256 1.07 6.45 -2.27
C ASN A 256 0.65 6.20 -0.81
N VAL A 257 -0.66 6.28 -0.57
CA VAL A 257 -1.31 5.84 0.67
C VAL A 257 -2.08 4.59 0.30
N SER A 258 -1.68 3.44 0.84
CA SER A 258 -2.10 2.11 0.36
C SER A 258 -3.62 1.94 0.35
N GLY A 259 -4.13 1.28 -0.69
CA GLY A 259 -5.53 0.82 -0.75
C GLY A 259 -5.94 -0.15 0.37
N GLY A 260 -4.99 -0.78 1.07
CA GLY A 260 -5.26 -1.66 2.21
C GLY A 260 -5.32 -0.96 3.57
N LEU A 261 -4.81 0.28 3.67
CA LEU A 261 -4.94 1.11 4.88
C LEU A 261 -4.65 2.58 4.55
N GLY A 262 -5.71 3.34 4.27
CA GLY A 262 -5.59 4.77 3.97
C GLY A 262 -6.80 5.58 4.42
N LEU A 263 -6.58 6.58 5.27
CA LEU A 263 -7.61 7.52 5.69
C LEU A 263 -7.47 8.82 4.87
N PHE A 264 -8.58 9.28 4.31
CA PHE A 264 -8.64 10.44 3.43
C PHE A 264 -9.71 11.41 3.86
N GLU A 265 -9.50 12.68 3.55
CA GLU A 265 -10.54 13.69 3.67
C GLU A 265 -11.55 13.57 2.53
N LYS A 266 -12.80 13.28 2.87
CA LYS A 266 -13.86 12.93 1.92
C LYS A 266 -14.07 14.04 0.88
N GLU A 267 -14.18 15.29 1.31
CA GLU A 267 -14.48 16.42 0.43
C GLU A 267 -13.48 16.52 -0.74
N ILE A 268 -12.18 16.37 -0.45
CA ILE A 268 -11.12 16.48 -1.44
C ILE A 268 -11.19 15.33 -2.45
N VAL A 269 -11.45 14.11 -1.95
CA VAL A 269 -11.60 12.93 -2.81
C VAL A 269 -12.85 13.05 -3.70
N MET A 270 -13.95 13.60 -3.17
CA MET A 270 -15.15 13.90 -3.95
C MET A 270 -14.88 14.93 -5.05
N ASN A 271 -14.11 15.98 -4.75
CA ASN A 271 -13.76 17.02 -5.73
C ASN A 271 -12.91 16.51 -6.90
N VAL A 272 -12.15 15.42 -6.70
CA VAL A 272 -11.42 14.75 -7.78
C VAL A 272 -12.18 13.57 -8.41
N LYS A 273 -13.48 13.42 -8.10
CA LYS A 273 -14.37 12.36 -8.60
C LYS A 273 -14.03 10.94 -8.13
N GLY A 274 -13.56 10.78 -6.89
CA GLY A 274 -13.35 9.46 -6.28
C GLY A 274 -12.14 8.71 -6.85
N TYR A 275 -12.15 7.39 -6.76
CA TYR A 275 -11.17 6.50 -7.37
C TYR A 275 -11.46 6.30 -8.87
N ASP A 276 -10.42 6.17 -9.70
CA ASP A 276 -10.58 5.80 -11.12
C ASP A 276 -10.69 4.27 -11.24
N SER A 277 -11.88 3.77 -11.59
CA SER A 277 -12.16 2.33 -11.79
C SER A 277 -11.35 1.69 -12.91
N LYS A 278 -10.73 2.48 -13.79
CA LYS A 278 -9.87 2.01 -14.89
C LYS A 278 -8.39 1.98 -14.50
N SER A 279 -8.03 2.45 -13.30
CA SER A 279 -6.64 2.41 -12.82
C SER A 279 -6.32 1.05 -12.20
N PHE A 280 -5.15 0.49 -12.52
CA PHE A 280 -4.61 -0.71 -11.85
C PHE A 280 -3.83 -0.39 -10.57
N GLY A 281 -3.59 0.89 -10.30
CA GLY A 281 -2.95 1.45 -9.10
C GLY A 281 -3.77 2.63 -8.60
N GLU A 282 -5.02 2.36 -8.26
CA GLU A 282 -6.05 3.35 -7.89
C GLU A 282 -5.65 4.23 -6.69
N ASP A 283 -4.83 3.69 -5.78
CA ASP A 283 -4.36 4.37 -4.58
C ASP A 283 -3.32 5.46 -4.88
N MET A 284 -2.32 5.14 -5.70
CA MET A 284 -1.30 6.08 -6.17
C MET A 284 -1.89 7.12 -7.13
N ASP A 285 -2.79 6.68 -8.01
CA ASP A 285 -3.52 7.59 -8.90
C ASP A 285 -4.31 8.65 -8.12
N LEU A 286 -5.05 8.23 -7.09
CA LEU A 286 -5.81 9.14 -6.24
C LEU A 286 -4.89 10.16 -5.55
N ILE A 287 -3.76 9.73 -4.97
CA ILE A 287 -2.80 10.63 -4.32
C ILE A 287 -2.29 11.71 -5.27
N ILE A 288 -1.93 11.33 -6.50
CA ILE A 288 -1.47 12.31 -7.50
C ILE A 288 -2.59 13.28 -7.84
N ARG A 289 -3.83 12.79 -8.07
CA ARG A 289 -4.98 13.66 -8.40
C ARG A 289 -5.33 14.63 -7.29
N ILE A 290 -5.39 14.19 -6.02
CA ILE A 290 -5.68 15.10 -4.90
C ILE A 290 -4.55 16.12 -4.69
N CYS A 291 -3.27 15.71 -4.81
CA CYS A 291 -2.15 16.65 -4.71
C CYS A 291 -2.20 17.71 -5.81
N ARG A 292 -2.47 17.28 -7.05
CA ARG A 292 -2.63 18.17 -8.20
C ARG A 292 -3.78 19.15 -7.96
N TYR A 293 -4.94 18.66 -7.52
CA TYR A 293 -6.09 19.51 -7.19
C TYR A 293 -5.72 20.58 -6.14
N MET A 294 -5.05 20.20 -5.05
CA MET A 294 -4.62 21.15 -4.03
C MET A 294 -3.65 22.19 -4.59
N LEU A 295 -2.69 21.79 -5.42
CA LEU A 295 -1.69 22.69 -6.02
C LEU A 295 -2.31 23.63 -7.07
N GLU A 296 -3.18 23.11 -7.93
CA GLU A 296 -3.89 23.86 -8.98
C GLU A 296 -4.82 24.92 -8.35
N ASN A 297 -5.43 24.61 -7.19
CA ASN A 297 -6.29 25.54 -6.43
C ASN A 297 -5.54 26.36 -5.36
N LYS A 298 -4.20 26.27 -5.29
CA LYS A 298 -3.36 26.98 -4.32
C LYS A 298 -3.72 26.71 -2.85
N LEU A 299 -4.25 25.54 -2.55
CA LEU A 299 -4.58 25.11 -1.20
C LEU A 299 -3.37 24.47 -0.53
N GLU A 300 -3.13 24.82 0.74
CA GLU A 300 -2.12 24.13 1.54
C GLU A 300 -2.60 22.75 1.96
N TYR A 301 -1.69 21.77 1.95
CA TYR A 301 -2.01 20.40 2.32
C TYR A 301 -0.81 19.69 2.96
N LYS A 302 -1.12 18.60 3.66
CA LYS A 302 -0.14 17.64 4.14
C LYS A 302 -0.61 16.21 3.90
N ILE A 303 0.32 15.34 3.57
CA ILE A 303 0.17 13.89 3.56
C ILE A 303 1.09 13.33 4.64
N LYS A 304 0.55 12.42 5.43
CA LYS A 304 1.24 11.84 6.59
C LYS A 304 1.37 10.34 6.45
N TYR A 305 2.38 9.80 7.13
CA TYR A 305 2.51 8.37 7.34
C TYR A 305 2.90 8.12 8.80
N ILE A 306 2.25 7.14 9.40
CA ILE A 306 2.42 6.76 10.81
C ILE A 306 3.32 5.53 10.90
N PRO A 307 4.32 5.51 11.81
CA PRO A 307 5.27 4.41 11.93
C PRO A 307 4.68 3.11 12.50
N GLN A 308 3.65 3.22 13.32
CA GLN A 308 3.02 2.06 13.94
C GLN A 308 2.39 1.12 12.90
N VAL A 309 2.51 -0.18 13.17
CA VAL A 309 1.82 -1.22 12.41
C VAL A 309 0.36 -1.22 12.81
N LEU A 310 -0.53 -0.88 11.88
CA LEU A 310 -1.96 -0.75 12.14
C LEU A 310 -2.82 -1.67 11.26
N CYS A 311 -2.24 -2.34 10.28
CA CYS A 311 -2.96 -3.24 9.39
C CYS A 311 -2.11 -4.47 9.03
N TRP A 312 -2.78 -5.62 8.98
CA TRP A 312 -2.21 -6.86 8.53
C TRP A 312 -3.03 -7.48 7.40
N THR A 313 -2.34 -7.86 6.33
CA THR A 313 -2.94 -8.35 5.08
C THR A 313 -2.35 -9.70 4.68
N GLU A 314 -3.11 -10.49 3.94
CA GLU A 314 -2.58 -11.72 3.33
C GLU A 314 -1.65 -11.41 2.14
N GLY A 315 -0.43 -11.90 2.19
CA GLY A 315 0.55 -11.85 1.11
C GLY A 315 0.43 -13.02 0.11
N PRO A 316 1.07 -12.91 -1.07
CA PRO A 316 1.04 -13.95 -2.09
C PRO A 316 1.83 -15.20 -1.64
N ASP A 317 1.15 -16.34 -1.57
CA ASP A 317 1.74 -17.59 -1.07
C ASP A 317 2.37 -18.47 -2.18
N SER A 318 2.26 -18.05 -3.43
CA SER A 318 2.87 -18.73 -4.57
C SER A 318 3.47 -17.75 -5.56
N LEU A 319 4.49 -18.21 -6.28
CA LEU A 319 5.17 -17.43 -7.32
C LEU A 319 4.19 -16.95 -8.42
N LYS A 320 3.20 -17.78 -8.79
CA LYS A 320 2.20 -17.41 -9.80
C LYS A 320 1.37 -16.21 -9.35
N ILE A 321 0.87 -16.24 -8.12
CA ILE A 321 0.06 -15.14 -7.54
C ILE A 321 0.92 -13.88 -7.39
N LEU A 322 2.16 -14.03 -6.92
CA LEU A 322 3.11 -12.93 -6.83
C LEU A 322 3.33 -12.25 -8.19
N ILE A 323 3.62 -13.02 -9.24
CA ILE A 323 3.83 -12.46 -10.60
C ILE A 323 2.57 -11.72 -11.09
N GLN A 324 1.37 -12.30 -10.90
CA GLN A 324 0.12 -11.64 -11.29
C GLN A 324 -0.07 -10.29 -10.57
N GLN A 325 0.20 -10.25 -9.26
CA GLN A 325 0.15 -9.02 -8.47
C GLN A 325 1.13 -7.96 -9.00
N ARG A 326 2.38 -8.35 -9.26
CA ARG A 326 3.44 -7.42 -9.71
C ARG A 326 3.26 -6.93 -11.13
N VAL A 327 2.75 -7.78 -12.03
CA VAL A 327 2.34 -7.38 -13.38
C VAL A 327 1.25 -6.31 -13.30
N ARG A 328 0.25 -6.49 -12.45
CA ARG A 328 -0.82 -5.49 -12.24
C ARG A 328 -0.26 -4.16 -11.73
N TRP A 329 0.57 -4.19 -10.69
CA TRP A 329 1.15 -2.97 -10.10
C TRP A 329 1.99 -2.20 -11.11
N SER A 330 2.81 -2.91 -11.91
CA SER A 330 3.68 -2.29 -12.91
C SER A 330 2.89 -1.68 -14.08
N ARG A 331 1.80 -2.33 -14.51
CA ARG A 331 0.87 -1.75 -15.49
C ARG A 331 0.25 -0.45 -14.96
N GLY A 332 -0.21 -0.47 -13.70
CA GLY A 332 -0.76 0.71 -13.03
C GLY A 332 0.25 1.85 -13.00
N LEU A 333 1.48 1.56 -12.55
CA LEU A 333 2.56 2.53 -12.45
C LEU A 333 2.86 3.20 -13.81
N TRP A 334 3.04 2.39 -14.87
CA TRP A 334 3.29 2.91 -16.23
C TRP A 334 2.16 3.86 -16.69
N ARG A 335 0.91 3.46 -16.50
CA ARG A 335 -0.27 4.24 -16.91
C ARG A 335 -0.41 5.55 -16.13
N ILE A 336 -0.18 5.52 -14.83
CA ILE A 336 -0.30 6.70 -13.95
C ILE A 336 0.69 7.78 -14.37
N TYR A 337 1.96 7.41 -14.60
CA TYR A 337 3.00 8.35 -15.05
C TYR A 337 2.87 8.72 -16.54
N GLY A 338 2.23 7.89 -17.37
CA GLY A 338 1.84 8.28 -18.73
C GLY A 338 0.75 9.36 -18.73
N ASN A 339 -0.31 9.16 -17.93
CA ASN A 339 -1.48 10.04 -17.87
C ASN A 339 -1.19 11.40 -17.21
N ASN A 340 -0.22 11.45 -16.28
CA ASN A 340 0.12 12.64 -15.51
C ASN A 340 1.37 13.39 -16.02
N LYS A 341 1.80 13.15 -17.26
CA LYS A 341 3.04 13.74 -17.84
C LYS A 341 3.15 15.28 -17.75
N LYS A 342 2.04 16.00 -17.61
CA LYS A 342 2.00 17.46 -17.42
C LYS A 342 2.64 17.92 -16.10
N VAL A 343 2.79 17.02 -15.13
CA VAL A 343 3.41 17.27 -13.83
C VAL A 343 4.93 17.23 -13.92
N PHE A 344 5.49 16.44 -14.85
CA PHE A 344 6.93 16.23 -14.98
C PHE A 344 7.69 17.54 -15.18
N LEU A 345 8.64 17.81 -14.28
CA LEU A 345 9.49 19.00 -14.26
C LEU A 345 8.74 20.33 -14.37
N ASN A 346 7.47 20.36 -13.96
CA ASN A 346 6.64 21.54 -14.05
C ASN A 346 6.64 22.30 -12.70
N PRO A 347 7.21 23.52 -12.63
CA PRO A 347 7.33 24.28 -11.39
C PRO A 347 5.99 24.61 -10.73
N LYS A 348 4.88 24.63 -11.49
CA LYS A 348 3.53 24.86 -10.93
C LYS A 348 3.16 23.83 -9.86
N TYR A 349 3.69 22.62 -9.98
CA TYR A 349 3.44 21.54 -9.02
C TYR A 349 4.51 21.44 -7.91
N LYS A 350 5.37 22.46 -7.75
CA LYS A 350 6.37 22.54 -6.67
C LYS A 350 7.17 21.23 -6.54
N LYS A 351 7.30 20.70 -5.32
CA LYS A 351 8.02 19.44 -5.04
C LYS A 351 7.46 18.24 -5.80
N LEU A 352 6.14 18.19 -6.00
CA LEU A 352 5.51 17.10 -6.76
C LEU A 352 6.07 17.03 -8.18
N GLY A 353 6.12 18.17 -8.88
CA GLY A 353 6.63 18.22 -10.26
C GLY A 353 8.15 18.16 -10.39
N LEU A 354 8.88 18.76 -9.44
CA LEU A 354 10.33 18.95 -9.56
C LEU A 354 11.17 17.87 -8.87
N VAL A 355 10.62 17.14 -7.90
CA VAL A 355 11.37 16.15 -7.10
C VAL A 355 10.70 14.79 -7.13
N ILE A 356 9.43 14.72 -6.73
CA ILE A 356 8.71 13.45 -6.54
C ILE A 356 8.49 12.76 -7.88
N TYR A 357 7.94 13.48 -8.85
CA TYR A 357 7.61 12.90 -10.15
C TYR A 357 8.86 12.43 -10.91
N PRO A 358 9.95 13.23 -11.03
CA PRO A 358 11.18 12.76 -11.63
C PRO A 358 11.79 11.56 -10.89
N TYR A 359 11.84 11.60 -9.56
CA TYR A 359 12.37 10.48 -8.77
C TYR A 359 11.63 9.18 -9.10
N ASN A 360 10.30 9.17 -9.01
CA ASN A 360 9.53 7.97 -9.27
C ASN A 360 9.62 7.55 -10.74
N LEU A 361 9.68 8.49 -11.69
CA LEU A 361 9.86 8.16 -13.10
C LEU A 361 11.20 7.42 -13.33
N PHE A 362 12.31 7.95 -12.81
CA PHE A 362 13.63 7.38 -13.06
C PHE A 362 13.94 6.15 -12.21
N PHE A 363 13.56 6.16 -10.92
CA PHE A 363 13.94 5.13 -9.95
C PHE A 363 12.84 4.11 -9.63
N GLU A 364 11.61 4.29 -10.14
CA GLU A 364 10.54 3.27 -10.01
C GLU A 364 10.06 2.80 -11.39
N VAL A 365 9.65 3.73 -12.28
CA VAL A 365 9.11 3.35 -13.60
C VAL A 365 10.21 2.80 -14.50
N LEU A 366 11.31 3.54 -14.66
CA LEU A 366 12.40 3.16 -15.56
C LEU A 366 13.39 2.18 -14.94
N ALA A 367 13.39 2.02 -13.62
CA ALA A 367 14.33 1.16 -12.91
C ALA A 367 14.36 -0.29 -13.43
N PRO A 368 13.23 -1.01 -13.64
CA PRO A 368 13.27 -2.36 -14.18
C PRO A 368 13.92 -2.48 -15.56
N ILE A 369 13.79 -1.44 -16.40
CA ILE A 369 14.40 -1.40 -17.74
C ILE A 369 15.91 -1.22 -17.59
N ILE A 370 16.33 -0.21 -16.82
CA ILE A 370 17.74 0.13 -16.58
C ILE A 370 18.47 -1.03 -15.89
N GLU A 371 17.83 -1.68 -14.91
CA GLU A 371 18.38 -2.81 -14.18
C GLU A 371 18.56 -4.02 -15.10
N PHE A 372 17.54 -4.38 -15.88
CA PHE A 372 17.63 -5.52 -16.78
C PHE A 372 18.71 -5.30 -17.86
N SER A 373 18.67 -4.16 -18.55
CA SER A 373 19.69 -3.85 -19.56
C SER A 373 21.07 -3.68 -18.94
N GLY A 374 21.16 -3.14 -17.73
CA GLY A 374 22.39 -2.96 -16.98
C GLY A 374 23.04 -4.27 -16.59
N VAL A 375 22.29 -5.22 -16.03
CA VAL A 375 22.81 -6.55 -15.67
C VAL A 375 23.25 -7.32 -16.91
N VAL A 376 22.45 -7.33 -17.97
CA VAL A 376 22.81 -7.99 -19.24
C VAL A 376 24.11 -7.41 -19.80
N PHE A 377 24.21 -6.08 -19.87
CA PHE A 377 25.40 -5.39 -20.36
C PHE A 377 26.63 -5.69 -19.51
N MET A 378 26.52 -5.64 -18.18
CA MET A 378 27.64 -5.89 -17.28
C MET A 378 28.16 -7.33 -17.43
N ILE A 379 27.25 -8.31 -17.53
CA ILE A 379 27.64 -9.70 -17.77
C ILE A 379 28.33 -9.86 -19.13
N SER A 380 27.76 -9.29 -20.21
CA SER A 380 28.39 -9.37 -21.53
C SER A 380 29.75 -8.68 -21.58
N TYR A 381 29.87 -7.51 -20.94
CA TYR A 381 31.11 -6.75 -20.86
C TYR A 381 32.20 -7.52 -20.10
N TYR A 382 31.85 -8.19 -19.00
CA TYR A 382 32.79 -9.05 -18.28
C TYR A 382 33.25 -10.25 -19.13
N ILE A 383 32.34 -10.91 -19.85
CA ILE A 383 32.68 -12.06 -20.70
C ILE A 383 33.69 -11.66 -21.80
N ILE A 384 33.48 -10.50 -22.42
CA ILE A 384 34.31 -10.02 -23.54
C ILE A 384 35.66 -9.46 -23.05
N TYR A 385 35.64 -8.58 -22.05
CA TYR A 385 36.82 -7.80 -21.65
C TYR A 385 37.53 -8.33 -20.41
N GLN A 386 36.92 -9.25 -19.66
CA GLN A 386 37.48 -9.85 -18.43
C GLN A 386 37.95 -8.82 -17.39
N GLN A 387 37.31 -7.65 -17.36
CA GLN A 387 37.68 -6.57 -16.43
C GLN A 387 37.04 -6.81 -15.05
N GLY A 388 37.89 -7.03 -14.04
CA GLY A 388 37.44 -7.26 -12.65
C GLY A 388 36.64 -6.10 -12.03
N ILE A 389 36.72 -4.89 -12.59
CA ILE A 389 35.94 -3.71 -12.14
C ILE A 389 34.43 -3.98 -12.19
N VAL A 390 33.97 -4.77 -13.16
CA VAL A 390 32.54 -5.11 -13.30
C VAL A 390 32.05 -5.96 -12.15
N LEU A 391 32.82 -6.95 -11.73
CA LEU A 391 32.49 -7.79 -10.58
C LEU A 391 32.46 -6.98 -9.28
N ILE A 392 33.39 -6.04 -9.12
CA ILE A 392 33.41 -5.11 -7.99
C ILE A 392 32.16 -4.25 -7.97
N LEU A 393 31.74 -3.69 -9.11
CA LEU A 393 30.52 -2.87 -9.21
C LEU A 393 29.26 -3.67 -8.86
N LEU A 394 29.12 -4.88 -9.41
CA LEU A 394 27.99 -5.78 -9.09
C LEU A 394 27.98 -6.14 -7.61
N PHE A 395 29.15 -6.42 -7.02
CA PHE A 395 29.28 -6.70 -5.60
C PHE A 395 28.86 -5.51 -4.73
N ILE A 396 29.29 -4.28 -5.08
CA ILE A 396 28.91 -3.06 -4.36
C ILE A 396 27.38 -2.86 -4.41
N ILE A 397 26.76 -3.02 -5.58
CA ILE A 397 25.30 -2.87 -5.75
C ILE A 397 24.55 -3.91 -4.91
N TYR A 398 24.96 -5.18 -5.00
CA TYR A 398 24.39 -6.27 -4.22
C TYR A 398 24.53 -6.02 -2.71
N PHE A 399 25.74 -5.72 -2.26
CA PHE A 399 26.04 -5.53 -0.84
C PHE A 399 25.29 -4.33 -0.27
N PHE A 400 25.20 -3.23 -1.04
CA PHE A 400 24.42 -2.07 -0.64
C PHE A 400 22.93 -2.40 -0.47
N SER A 401 22.33 -3.15 -1.39
CA SER A 401 20.92 -3.59 -1.28
C SER A 401 20.68 -4.45 -0.04
N ALA A 402 21.56 -5.42 0.22
CA ALA A 402 21.50 -6.27 1.40
C ALA A 402 21.69 -5.45 2.70
N LEU A 403 22.60 -4.48 2.70
CA LEU A 403 22.86 -3.60 3.85
C LEU A 403 21.63 -2.75 4.20
N VAL A 404 21.03 -2.10 3.21
CA VAL A 404 19.83 -1.26 3.39
C VAL A 404 18.65 -2.08 3.95
N SER A 405 18.45 -3.28 3.42
CA SER A 405 17.40 -4.20 3.85
C SER A 405 17.67 -4.71 5.28
N THR A 406 18.92 -5.06 5.58
CA THR A 406 19.37 -5.48 6.93
C THR A 406 19.16 -4.35 7.94
N PHE A 407 19.59 -3.14 7.63
CA PHE A 407 19.37 -1.97 8.48
C PHE A 407 17.87 -1.76 8.74
N SER A 408 17.04 -1.89 7.71
CA SER A 408 15.59 -1.73 7.86
C SER A 408 14.97 -2.75 8.83
N VAL A 409 15.41 -4.01 8.76
CA VAL A 409 14.97 -5.06 9.69
C VAL A 409 15.42 -4.77 11.12
N LEU A 410 16.71 -4.46 11.31
CA LEU A 410 17.28 -4.22 12.64
C LEU A 410 16.70 -2.97 13.30
N TYR A 411 16.55 -1.88 12.54
CA TYR A 411 15.96 -0.64 13.04
C TYR A 411 14.48 -0.83 13.40
N ASN A 412 13.71 -1.54 12.57
CA ASN A 412 12.31 -1.85 12.89
C ASN A 412 12.20 -2.74 14.15
N GLN A 413 13.08 -3.73 14.31
CA GLN A 413 13.13 -4.55 15.51
C GLN A 413 13.50 -3.72 16.76
N PHE A 414 14.44 -2.79 16.63
CA PHE A 414 14.86 -1.93 17.74
C PHE A 414 13.71 -1.03 18.24
N ILE A 415 12.92 -0.46 17.32
CA ILE A 415 11.83 0.46 17.70
C ILE A 415 10.61 -0.27 18.25
N HIS A 416 10.19 -1.35 17.61
CA HIS A 416 8.89 -1.97 17.88
C HIS A 416 8.98 -3.32 18.61
N ASN A 417 10.19 -3.89 18.75
CA ASN A 417 10.44 -5.22 19.32
C ASN A 417 9.45 -6.29 18.81
N TYR A 418 9.24 -6.30 17.50
CA TYR A 418 8.11 -6.97 16.86
C TYR A 418 8.27 -8.49 16.83
N TYR A 419 9.48 -8.98 16.54
CA TYR A 419 9.81 -10.41 16.59
C TYR A 419 10.27 -10.79 17.98
N LYS A 420 9.73 -11.88 18.52
CA LYS A 420 9.98 -12.29 19.92
C LYS A 420 11.32 -12.99 20.09
N THR A 421 11.85 -13.59 19.03
CA THR A 421 13.09 -14.37 19.10
C THR A 421 14.17 -13.82 18.18
N HIS A 422 15.43 -13.84 18.66
CA HIS A 422 16.59 -13.47 17.84
C HIS A 422 16.72 -14.34 16.57
N ARG A 423 16.22 -15.58 16.62
CA ARG A 423 16.20 -16.50 15.47
C ARG A 423 15.35 -15.95 14.32
N GLU A 424 14.19 -15.38 14.59
CA GLU A 424 13.32 -14.78 13.57
C GLU A 424 13.99 -13.58 12.91
N VAL A 425 14.62 -12.72 13.71
CA VAL A 425 15.37 -11.55 13.21
C VAL A 425 16.52 -12.01 12.32
N TYR A 426 17.31 -13.00 12.77
CA TYR A 426 18.40 -13.57 11.98
C TYR A 426 17.89 -14.18 10.65
N GLN A 427 16.76 -14.88 10.65
CA GLN A 427 16.16 -15.41 9.43
C GLN A 427 15.71 -14.32 8.46
N LEU A 428 15.24 -13.17 8.95
CA LEU A 428 14.94 -12.01 8.10
C LEU A 428 16.19 -11.37 7.52
N VAL A 429 17.25 -11.24 8.32
CA VAL A 429 18.54 -10.75 7.84
C VAL A 429 19.07 -11.68 6.74
N LEU A 430 19.02 -13.00 6.93
CA LEU A 430 19.37 -13.94 5.85
C LEU A 430 18.48 -13.77 4.61
N THR A 431 17.19 -13.52 4.80
CA THR A 431 16.26 -13.25 3.70
C THR A 431 16.67 -11.99 2.91
N ALA A 432 17.24 -10.97 3.59
CA ALA A 432 17.75 -9.77 2.94
C ALA A 432 18.95 -9.99 2.02
N PHE A 433 19.79 -11.00 2.29
CA PHE A 433 20.86 -11.40 1.37
C PHE A 433 20.35 -12.25 0.20
N LEU A 434 19.29 -13.04 0.42
CA LEU A 434 18.70 -13.87 -0.63
C LEU A 434 17.78 -13.07 -1.58
N GLU A 435 17.18 -11.98 -1.11
CA GLU A 435 16.19 -11.19 -1.85
C GLU A 435 16.72 -10.67 -3.20
N PRO A 436 17.90 -10.02 -3.29
CA PRO A 436 18.43 -9.55 -4.57
C PRO A 436 18.70 -10.65 -5.60
N LEU A 437 18.92 -11.89 -5.15
CA LEU A 437 19.29 -13.03 -6.00
C LEU A 437 18.09 -13.85 -6.47
N ILE A 438 17.04 -13.95 -5.64
CA ILE A 438 15.89 -14.83 -5.88
C ILE A 438 14.64 -14.04 -6.20
N PHE A 439 14.31 -13.06 -5.35
CA PHE A 439 13.04 -12.35 -5.41
C PHE A 439 13.10 -11.17 -6.37
N HIS A 440 14.16 -10.35 -6.29
CA HIS A 440 14.30 -9.14 -7.11
C HIS A 440 14.26 -9.43 -8.62
N PRO A 441 14.91 -10.49 -9.16
CA PRO A 441 14.79 -10.83 -10.58
C PRO A 441 13.35 -11.15 -11.00
N VAL A 442 12.55 -11.77 -10.12
CA VAL A 442 11.12 -12.02 -10.36
C VAL A 442 10.34 -10.71 -10.43
N ILE A 443 10.67 -9.74 -9.58
CA ILE A 443 10.05 -8.40 -9.59
C ILE A 443 10.38 -7.67 -10.90
N VAL A 444 11.65 -7.63 -11.30
CA VAL A 444 12.09 -7.00 -12.57
C VAL A 444 11.40 -7.65 -13.77
N PHE A 445 11.41 -8.99 -13.84
CA PHE A 445 10.71 -9.73 -14.89
C PHE A 445 9.21 -9.40 -14.93
N SER A 446 8.55 -9.41 -13.78
CA SER A 446 7.12 -9.12 -13.68
C SER A 446 6.80 -7.68 -14.10
N ALA A 447 7.69 -6.73 -13.80
CA ALA A 447 7.53 -5.34 -14.18
C ALA A 447 7.65 -5.14 -15.69
N LEU A 448 8.70 -5.72 -16.31
CA LEU A 448 8.87 -5.69 -17.77
C LEU A 448 7.70 -6.36 -18.49
N LYS A 449 7.21 -7.50 -17.97
CA LYS A 449 5.99 -8.15 -18.47
C LYS A 449 4.76 -7.26 -18.33
N GLY A 450 4.63 -6.52 -17.22
CA GLY A 450 3.61 -5.52 -17.01
C GLY A 450 3.65 -4.41 -18.06
N TYR A 451 4.82 -3.83 -18.30
CA TYR A 451 5.00 -2.77 -19.30
C TYR A 451 4.68 -3.26 -20.71
N ALA A 452 5.18 -4.45 -21.09
CA ALA A 452 4.86 -5.05 -22.37
C ALA A 452 3.34 -5.27 -22.54
N ASN A 453 2.66 -5.77 -21.51
CA ASN A 453 1.21 -5.95 -21.52
C ASN A 453 0.44 -4.64 -21.70
N GLU A 454 0.88 -3.55 -21.07
CA GLU A 454 0.24 -2.24 -21.22
C GLU A 454 0.46 -1.66 -22.63
N ILE A 455 1.68 -1.77 -23.16
CA ILE A 455 2.02 -1.31 -24.52
C ILE A 455 1.23 -2.11 -25.58
N MET A 456 1.14 -3.42 -25.41
CA MET A 456 0.39 -4.32 -26.28
C MET A 456 -1.14 -4.28 -26.03
N LYS A 457 -1.61 -3.49 -25.06
CA LYS A 457 -3.01 -3.39 -24.65
C LYS A 457 -3.68 -4.75 -24.40
N THR A 458 -2.95 -5.69 -23.80
CA THR A 458 -3.50 -7.01 -23.50
C THR A 458 -4.61 -6.89 -22.44
N LYS A 459 -5.69 -7.66 -22.63
CA LYS A 459 -6.78 -7.71 -21.64
C LYS A 459 -6.22 -8.19 -20.30
N HIS A 460 -6.47 -7.41 -19.25
CA HIS A 460 -6.13 -7.83 -17.90
C HIS A 460 -7.12 -8.91 -17.47
N ILE A 461 -6.61 -10.08 -17.10
CA ILE A 461 -7.40 -11.14 -16.48
C ILE A 461 -7.20 -10.98 -14.98
N TRP A 462 -8.25 -10.62 -14.25
CA TRP A 462 -8.24 -10.72 -12.79
C TRP A 462 -8.08 -12.19 -12.44
N GLY A 463 -6.97 -12.55 -11.81
CA GLY A 463 -6.78 -13.90 -11.30
C GLY A 463 -7.55 -14.03 -10.00
N ASP A 464 -8.36 -15.08 -9.88
CA ASP A 464 -8.97 -15.44 -8.60
C ASP A 464 -7.85 -15.83 -7.63
N MET A 465 -7.68 -15.01 -6.59
CA MET A 465 -6.82 -15.36 -5.48
C MET A 465 -7.70 -16.13 -4.50
N ASN A 466 -7.59 -17.46 -4.46
CA ASN A 466 -8.16 -18.25 -3.38
C ASN A 466 -7.40 -17.89 -2.10
N ARG A 467 -7.86 -16.84 -1.40
CA ARG A 467 -7.39 -16.47 -0.08
C ARG A 467 -7.60 -17.68 0.83
N LYS A 468 -6.57 -18.06 1.57
CA LYS A 468 -6.66 -19.26 2.42
C LYS A 468 -7.49 -19.02 3.69
N GLY A 469 -7.88 -17.77 3.90
CA GLY A 469 -8.53 -17.32 5.11
C GLY A 469 -7.56 -17.32 6.28
N LEU A 470 -7.83 -16.45 7.24
CA LEU A 470 -7.14 -16.47 8.51
C LEU A 470 -7.53 -17.76 9.23
N LYS A 471 -6.60 -18.70 9.42
CA LYS A 471 -6.86 -19.93 10.19
C LYS A 471 -7.30 -19.56 11.61
N GLN A 472 -8.60 -19.61 11.88
CA GLN A 472 -9.11 -19.65 13.23
C GLN A 472 -8.72 -20.99 13.86
N ILE A 473 -8.02 -20.93 15.00
CA ILE A 473 -7.99 -22.08 15.89
C ILE A 473 -9.27 -21.95 16.72
N GLU A 474 -10.30 -22.71 16.35
CA GLU A 474 -11.42 -22.95 17.25
C GLU A 474 -10.89 -23.66 18.49
N ASN A 475 -11.38 -23.27 19.68
CA ASN A 475 -11.03 -23.95 20.91
C ASN A 475 -11.50 -25.41 20.79
N ASN A 476 -10.57 -26.34 20.59
CA ASN A 476 -10.74 -27.64 21.22
C ASN A 476 -10.47 -27.39 22.70
N GLU A 477 -11.54 -27.25 23.47
CA GLU A 477 -11.49 -27.37 24.92
C GLU A 477 -10.97 -28.76 25.27
N GLU A 478 -9.77 -28.82 25.85
CA GLU A 478 -9.40 -29.75 26.93
C GLU A 478 -8.49 -29.00 27.92
#